data_AF-A0A1M2YWI0-F1
#
_entry.id   AF-A0A1M2YWI0-F1
#
_cell.length_a   1.000
_cell.length_b   1.000
_cell.length_c   1.000
_cell.angle_alpha   90.00
_cell.angle_beta   90.00
_cell.angle_gamma   90.00
#
_symmetry.space_group_name_H-M   'P 1'
#
loop_
_entity.id
_entity.type
_entity.pdbx_description
1 polymer ?
#
loop_
_entity_poly.entity_id
_entity_poly.type
_entity_poly.pdbx_seq_one_letter_code
_entity_poly.pdbx_strand_id
1 'polypeptide(L)'
;MNAERDRRIVAGKTINGIAVTGREEDARNLTNLALGAQLRIAAGDTTTLTTFRDGNNADHDLTPPEMLELWQQSAAYVSALYAASWTIKALDPIPADFDAESRWPAIS
;
A
#
# COMPACT_ATOMS: atom_id res chain seq x y z
N MET A 1 -7.24 -15.80 9.44
CA MET A 1 -6.23 -15.49 8.39
C MET A 1 -6.74 -14.63 7.26
N ASN A 2 -7.62 -15.13 6.37
CA ASN A 2 -8.07 -14.35 5.20
C ASN A 2 -8.70 -13.04 5.64
N ALA A 3 -9.65 -13.10 6.59
CA ALA A 3 -10.28 -11.91 7.16
C ALA A 3 -9.27 -10.94 7.81
N GLU A 4 -8.19 -11.45 8.42
CA GLU A 4 -7.18 -10.59 9.05
C GLU A 4 -6.27 -9.92 8.01
N ARG A 5 -5.85 -10.65 6.97
CA ARG A 5 -5.17 -10.07 5.81
C ARG A 5 -6.04 -8.99 5.17
N ASP A 6 -7.32 -9.27 4.93
CA ASP A 6 -8.23 -8.34 4.27
C ASP A 6 -8.46 -7.09 5.14
N ARG A 7 -8.59 -7.25 6.48
CA ARG A 7 -8.61 -6.14 7.44
C ARG A 7 -7.35 -5.27 7.34
N ARG A 8 -6.16 -5.89 7.29
CA ARG A 8 -4.87 -5.19 7.17
C ARG A 8 -4.69 -4.49 5.84
N ILE A 9 -5.16 -5.08 4.74
CA ILE A 9 -5.18 -4.43 3.42
C ILE A 9 -6.02 -3.15 3.50
N VAL A 10 -7.25 -3.24 4.02
CA VAL A 10 -8.13 -2.07 4.14
C VAL A 10 -7.53 -1.00 5.07
N ALA A 11 -6.94 -1.40 6.19
CA ALA A 11 -6.26 -0.48 7.11
C ALA A 11 -5.06 0.22 6.46
N GLY A 12 -4.31 -0.49 5.61
CA GLY A 12 -3.19 0.04 4.88
C GLY A 12 -1.96 0.33 5.75
N LYS A 13 -1.11 1.26 5.30
CA LYS A 13 0.16 1.60 5.93
C LYS A 13 0.47 3.09 5.70
N THR A 14 1.17 3.70 6.66
CA THR A 14 1.78 5.01 6.46
C THR A 14 3.14 4.84 5.78
N ILE A 15 3.35 5.54 4.66
CA ILE A 15 4.57 5.48 3.86
C ILE A 15 5.10 6.90 3.75
N ASN A 16 6.28 7.17 4.30
CA ASN A 16 6.88 8.52 4.30
C ASN A 16 5.93 9.62 4.84
N GLY A 17 5.10 9.28 5.84
CA GLY A 17 4.10 10.20 6.41
C GLY A 17 2.78 10.28 5.65
N ILE A 18 2.63 9.56 4.53
CA ILE A 18 1.42 9.52 3.70
C ILE A 18 0.59 8.28 4.06
N ALA A 19 -0.66 8.47 4.48
CA ALA A 19 -1.54 7.37 4.84
C ALA A 19 -2.15 6.71 3.58
N VAL A 20 -1.67 5.53 3.20
CA VAL A 20 -2.22 4.78 2.06
C VAL A 20 -3.14 3.68 2.56
N THR A 21 -4.40 3.67 2.10
CA THR A 21 -5.39 2.65 2.49
C THR A 21 -5.71 1.70 1.33
N GLY A 22 -6.12 0.48 1.65
CA GLY A 22 -6.56 -0.51 0.65
C GLY A 22 -8.08 -0.52 0.45
N ARG A 23 -8.80 0.55 0.81
CA ARG A 23 -10.19 0.71 0.36
C ARG A 23 -10.20 0.70 -1.17
N GLU A 24 -11.22 0.10 -1.76
CA GLU A 24 -11.25 -0.14 -3.22
C GLU A 24 -11.06 1.16 -4.03
N GLU A 25 -11.72 2.23 -3.60
CA GLU A 25 -11.61 3.54 -4.24
C GLU A 25 -10.21 4.14 -4.11
N ASP A 26 -9.65 4.17 -2.90
CA ASP A 26 -8.29 4.67 -2.62
C ASP A 26 -7.22 3.91 -3.42
N ALA A 27 -7.29 2.57 -3.41
CA ALA A 27 -6.33 1.71 -4.09
C ALA A 27 -6.40 1.91 -5.62
N ARG A 28 -7.61 2.03 -6.17
CA ARG A 28 -7.83 2.33 -7.59
C ARG A 28 -7.33 3.72 -7.95
N ASN A 29 -7.60 4.72 -7.11
CA ASN A 29 -7.13 6.09 -7.32
C ASN A 29 -5.60 6.14 -7.37
N LEU A 30 -4.91 5.59 -6.36
CA LEU A 30 -3.45 5.55 -6.33
C LEU A 30 -2.86 4.80 -7.53
N THR A 31 -3.49 3.69 -7.96
CA THR A 31 -3.06 2.93 -9.15
C THR A 31 -3.17 3.75 -10.44
N ASN A 32 -4.29 4.48 -10.62
CA ASN A 32 -4.48 5.34 -11.78
C ASN A 32 -3.50 6.52 -11.80
N LEU A 33 -3.21 7.11 -10.63
CA LEU A 33 -2.22 8.18 -10.49
C LEU A 33 -0.81 7.68 -10.78
N ALA A 34 -0.44 6.49 -10.29
CA ALA A 34 0.85 5.86 -10.60
C ALA A 34 1.01 5.53 -12.09
N LEU A 35 -0.06 5.08 -12.77
CA LEU A 35 -0.05 4.89 -14.22
C LEU A 35 0.19 6.23 -14.95
N GLY A 36 -0.51 7.29 -14.57
CA GLY A 36 -0.29 8.63 -15.12
C GLY A 36 1.13 9.14 -14.88
N ALA A 37 1.67 8.93 -13.69
CA ALA A 37 3.04 9.27 -13.34
C ALA A 37 4.06 8.50 -14.20
N GLN A 38 3.86 7.20 -14.41
CA GLN A 38 4.71 6.38 -15.27
C GLN A 38 4.75 6.89 -16.72
N LEU A 39 3.61 7.33 -17.26
CA LEU A 39 3.53 7.92 -18.60
C LEU A 39 4.28 9.26 -18.70
N ARG A 40 4.20 10.10 -17.66
CA ARG A 40 4.97 11.36 -17.60
C ARG A 40 6.47 11.10 -17.55
N ILE A 41 6.91 10.16 -16.71
CA ILE A 41 8.32 9.76 -16.62
C ILE A 41 8.82 9.28 -17.98
N ALA A 42 8.05 8.46 -18.69
CA ALA A 42 8.40 7.98 -20.02
C ALA A 42 8.49 9.10 -21.06
N ALA A 43 7.76 10.19 -20.88
CA ALA A 43 7.83 11.39 -21.70
C ALA A 43 8.94 12.38 -21.26
N GLY A 44 9.73 12.05 -20.24
CA GLY A 44 10.78 12.91 -19.69
C GLY A 44 10.28 13.99 -18.72
N ASP A 45 9.00 13.97 -18.35
CA ASP A 45 8.43 14.85 -17.32
C ASP A 45 8.52 14.19 -15.95
N THR A 46 9.43 14.70 -15.12
CA THR A 46 9.65 14.24 -13.75
C THR A 46 9.28 15.30 -12.70
N THR A 47 8.64 16.40 -13.11
CA THR A 47 8.45 17.57 -12.23
C THR A 47 7.00 18.02 -12.09
N THR A 48 6.09 17.58 -12.97
CA THR A 48 4.67 17.95 -12.82
C THR A 48 4.09 17.40 -11.51
N LEU A 49 3.71 18.30 -10.63
CA LEU A 49 3.04 17.96 -9.37
C LEU A 49 1.64 17.44 -9.63
N THR A 50 1.30 16.34 -8.96
CA THR A 50 -0.03 15.75 -8.94
C THR A 50 -0.46 15.58 -7.49
N THR A 51 -1.60 16.17 -7.14
CA THR A 51 -2.14 16.06 -5.78
C THR A 51 -2.71 14.67 -5.54
N PHE A 52 -2.22 14.00 -4.51
CA PHE A 52 -2.81 12.79 -3.93
C PHE A 52 -3.43 13.15 -2.58
N ARG A 53 -4.72 12.84 -2.41
CA ARG A 53 -5.40 12.94 -1.11
C ARG A 53 -5.34 11.60 -0.40
N ASP A 54 -4.72 11.59 0.78
CA ASP A 54 -4.45 10.37 1.53
C ASP A 54 -5.65 9.88 2.37
N GLY A 55 -5.47 8.75 3.05
CA GLY A 55 -6.50 8.12 3.87
C GLY A 55 -7.00 8.94 5.06
N ASN A 56 -6.26 9.97 5.47
CA ASN A 56 -6.59 10.92 6.53
C ASN A 56 -7.17 12.24 5.97
N ASN A 57 -7.45 12.30 4.67
CA ASN A 57 -7.87 13.50 3.94
C ASN A 57 -6.80 14.61 3.91
N ALA A 58 -5.52 14.28 4.06
CA ALA A 58 -4.43 15.22 3.84
C ALA A 58 -4.00 15.21 2.36
N ASP A 59 -3.73 16.39 1.81
CA ASP A 59 -3.25 16.55 0.45
C ASP A 59 -1.73 16.52 0.39
N HIS A 60 -1.20 15.80 -0.59
CA HIS A 60 0.22 15.68 -0.87
C HIS A 60 0.46 15.96 -2.35
N ASP A 61 1.21 17.02 -2.65
CA ASP A 61 1.65 17.29 -4.01
C ASP A 61 2.91 16.50 -4.30
N LEU A 62 2.79 15.52 -5.20
CA LEU A 62 3.86 14.58 -5.52
C LEU A 62 4.33 14.77 -6.95
N THR A 63 5.63 14.72 -7.16
CA THR A 63 6.22 14.56 -8.49
C THR A 63 5.91 13.16 -9.05
N PRO A 64 6.06 12.94 -10.37
CA PRO A 64 5.82 11.62 -10.96
C PRO A 64 6.69 10.50 -10.33
N PRO A 65 8.00 10.69 -10.06
CA PRO A 65 8.78 9.67 -9.35
C PRO A 65 8.25 9.37 -7.94
N GLU A 66 7.86 10.39 -7.16
CA GLU A 66 7.35 10.21 -5.79
C GLU A 66 6.00 9.47 -5.78
N MET A 67 5.10 9.80 -6.70
CA MET A 67 3.81 9.11 -6.84
C MET A 67 4.01 7.63 -7.20
N LEU A 68 4.93 7.34 -8.14
CA LEU A 68 5.24 5.97 -8.53
C LEU A 68 5.87 5.20 -7.37
N GLU A 69 6.79 5.82 -6.63
CA GLU A 69 7.43 5.22 -5.46
C GLU A 69 6.42 4.90 -4.35
N LEU A 70 5.49 5.83 -4.05
CA LEU A 70 4.42 5.61 -3.07
C LEU A 70 3.57 4.38 -3.43
N TRP A 71 3.18 4.26 -4.71
CA TRP A 71 2.43 3.11 -5.19
C TRP A 71 3.24 1.80 -5.11
N GLN A 72 4.53 1.82 -5.50
CA GLN A 72 5.39 0.63 -5.42
C GLN A 72 5.54 0.13 -3.98
N GLN A 73 5.75 1.03 -3.02
CA GLN A 73 5.85 0.68 -1.61
C GLN A 73 4.52 0.13 -1.05
N SER A 74 3.38 0.71 -1.44
CA SER A 74 2.05 0.20 -1.10
C SER A 74 1.82 -1.21 -1.67
N ALA A 75 2.13 -1.43 -2.95
CA ALA A 75 1.99 -2.72 -3.60
C ALA A 75 2.90 -3.79 -2.97
N ALA A 76 4.12 -3.42 -2.58
CA ALA A 76 5.03 -4.29 -1.86
C ALA A 76 4.47 -4.68 -0.48
N TYR A 77 3.88 -3.73 0.25
CA TYR A 77 3.22 -4.00 1.53
C TYR A 77 2.05 -4.99 1.39
N VAL A 78 1.16 -4.77 0.42
CA VAL A 78 0.06 -5.71 0.14
C VAL A 78 0.58 -7.09 -0.23
N SER A 79 1.63 -7.17 -1.07
CA SER A 79 2.27 -8.44 -1.43
C SER A 79 2.82 -9.17 -0.19
N ALA A 80 3.43 -8.44 0.73
CA ALA A 80 3.93 -8.98 1.99
C ALA A 80 2.80 -9.50 2.92
N LEU A 81 1.62 -8.84 2.93
CA LEU A 81 0.44 -9.33 3.66
C LEU A 81 -0.06 -10.68 3.11
N TYR A 82 -0.05 -10.86 1.78
CA TYR A 82 -0.38 -12.15 1.17
C TYR A 82 0.63 -13.23 1.54
N ALA A 83 1.93 -12.92 1.43
CA ALA A 83 3.00 -13.85 1.79
C ALA A 83 2.89 -14.29 3.26
N ALA A 84 2.72 -13.34 4.19
CA ALA A 84 2.51 -13.63 5.61
C ALA A 84 1.28 -14.52 5.83
N SER A 85 0.16 -14.21 5.17
CA SER A 85 -1.04 -15.03 5.26
C SER A 85 -0.82 -16.47 4.78
N TRP A 86 0.05 -16.71 3.80
CA TRP A 86 0.39 -18.07 3.36
C TRP A 86 1.31 -18.77 4.34
N THR A 87 2.34 -18.08 4.83
CA THR A 87 3.28 -18.62 5.82
C THR A 87 2.54 -19.08 7.07
N ILE A 88 1.63 -18.28 7.61
CA ILE A 88 0.91 -18.66 8.84
C ILE A 88 -0.04 -19.84 8.55
N LYS A 89 -0.65 -19.94 7.35
CA LYS A 89 -1.52 -21.07 6.97
C LYS A 89 -0.76 -22.38 6.83
N ALA A 90 0.53 -22.31 6.54
CA ALA A 90 1.40 -23.47 6.41
C ALA A 90 1.88 -24.02 7.75
N LEU A 91 1.64 -23.32 8.87
CA LEU A 91 1.96 -23.80 10.22
C LEU A 91 0.93 -24.84 10.69
N ASP A 92 1.41 -25.89 11.35
CA ASP A 92 0.59 -26.95 11.92
C ASP A 92 1.01 -27.24 13.39
N PRO A 93 0.14 -27.00 14.39
CA PRO A 93 -1.19 -26.39 14.23
C PRO A 93 -1.09 -24.92 13.82
N ILE A 94 -2.18 -24.39 13.25
CA ILE A 94 -2.32 -22.93 13.06
C ILE A 94 -2.16 -22.26 14.43
N PRO A 95 -1.28 -21.25 14.57
CA PRO A 95 -1.07 -20.59 15.84
C PRO A 95 -2.35 -19.90 16.34
N ALA A 96 -2.63 -20.00 17.64
CA ALA A 96 -3.77 -19.32 18.25
C ALA A 96 -3.66 -17.78 18.15
N ASP A 97 -2.42 -17.28 18.09
CA ASP A 97 -2.04 -15.88 17.96
C ASP A 97 -1.77 -15.48 16.49
N PHE A 98 -2.50 -16.08 15.52
CA PHE A 98 -2.28 -15.82 14.09
C PHE A 98 -2.44 -14.34 13.70
N ASP A 99 -3.12 -13.54 14.52
CA ASP A 99 -3.39 -12.11 14.34
C ASP A 99 -2.35 -11.21 15.01
N ALA A 100 -1.42 -11.76 15.81
CA ALA A 100 -0.38 -11.00 16.49
C ALA A 100 0.49 -10.22 15.51
N GLU A 101 0.74 -8.94 15.80
CA GLU A 101 1.51 -8.03 14.94
C GLU A 101 2.88 -8.59 14.52
N SER A 102 3.54 -9.38 15.39
CA SER A 102 4.82 -10.02 15.11
C SER A 102 4.81 -11.01 13.94
N ARG A 103 3.62 -11.45 13.49
CA ARG A 103 3.43 -12.38 12.37
C ARG A 103 3.11 -11.68 11.05
N TRP A 104 2.91 -10.37 11.07
CA TRP A 104 2.52 -9.57 9.90
C TRP A 104 3.55 -8.47 9.61
N PRO A 105 3.64 -7.96 8.38
CA PRO A 105 4.48 -6.82 8.05
C PRO A 105 4.09 -5.57 8.86
N ALA A 106 5.11 -4.82 9.31
CA ALA A 106 4.93 -3.60 10.08
C ALA A 106 4.15 -2.50 9.30
N ILE A 107 3.32 -1.76 10.02
CA ILE A 107 2.39 -0.72 9.50
C ILE A 107 2.97 0.70 9.42
N SER A 108 4.23 0.89 9.83
CA SER A 108 4.98 2.15 9.79
C SER A 108 6.36 1.98 9.17
#